data_AF-A0A197K1F2-F1
#
_entry.id   AF-A0A197K1F2-F1
#
_cell.length_a   1.000
_cell.length_b   1.000
_cell.length_c   1.000
_cell.angle_alpha   90.00
_cell.angle_beta   90.00
_cell.angle_gamma   90.00
#
_symmetry.space_group_name_H-M   'P 1'
#
loop_
_entity.id
_entity.type
_entity.pdbx_description
1 polymer ?
#
loop_
_entity_poly.entity_id
_entity_poly.type
_entity_poly.pdbx_seq_one_letter_code
_entity_poly.pdbx_strand_id
1 'polypeptide(L)' 'VYPTWTPEQYDRTSDAYITASRLTPAIANKIKLELNQFKSQEMLVHEESRV' A
#
# COMPACT_ATOMS: atom_id res chain seq x y z
N VAL A 1 -13.85 -23.55 -19.87
CA VAL A 1 -12.91 -22.42 -19.79
C VAL A 1 -13.68 -21.16 -20.15
N TYR A 2 -13.66 -20.14 -19.29
CA TYR A 2 -14.37 -18.88 -19.54
C TYR A 2 -13.45 -17.93 -20.31
N PRO A 3 -13.98 -17.16 -21.28
CA PRO A 3 -13.20 -16.11 -21.93
C PRO A 3 -12.86 -15.02 -20.91
N THR A 4 -11.58 -14.67 -20.79
CA THR A 4 -11.09 -13.56 -19.97
C THR A 4 -10.48 -12.49 -20.88
N TRP A 5 -10.36 -11.26 -20.36
CA TRP A 5 -9.78 -10.17 -21.14
C TRP A 5 -8.26 -10.32 -21.30
N THR A 6 -7.79 -10.21 -22.54
CA THR A 6 -6.36 -10.21 -22.87
C THR A 6 -5.72 -8.85 -22.52
N PRO A 7 -4.39 -8.77 -22.38
CA PRO A 7 -3.71 -7.51 -22.08
C PRO A 7 -3.92 -6.42 -23.13
N GLU A 8 -4.20 -6.79 -24.38
CA GLU A 8 -4.40 -5.86 -25.50
C GLU A 8 -5.81 -5.27 -25.51
N GLN A 9 -6.74 -5.87 -24.77
CA GLN A 9 -8.14 -5.45 -24.70
C GLN A 9 -8.37 -4.32 -23.69
N TYR A 10 -7.44 -4.08 -22.78
CA TYR A 10 -7.51 -2.96 -21.85
C TYR A 10 -6.13 -2.63 -21.25
N ASP A 11 -5.91 -1.35 -21.00
CA ASP A 11 -4.69 -0.89 -20.36
C ASP A 11 -4.65 -1.30 -18.88
N ARG A 12 -3.56 -1.99 -18.50
CA ARG A 12 -3.29 -2.44 -17.13
C ARG A 12 -2.25 -1.56 -16.42
N THR A 13 -1.77 -0.52 -17.09
CA THR A 13 -0.81 0.40 -16.48
C THR A 13 -1.47 1.16 -15.35
N SER A 14 -0.73 1.31 -14.26
CA SER A 14 -1.11 2.19 -13.15
C SER A 14 -0.70 3.62 -13.46
N ASP A 15 -1.32 4.59 -12.78
CA ASP A 15 -0.88 5.99 -12.81
C ASP A 15 0.64 6.10 -12.59
N ALA A 16 1.33 6.86 -13.43
CA ALA A 16 2.76 7.10 -13.28
C ALA A 16 3.08 7.96 -12.03
N TYR A 17 2.10 8.72 -11.54
CA TYR A 17 2.24 9.65 -10.41
C TYR A 17 1.79 9.05 -9.08
N ILE A 18 2.09 7.78 -8.81
CA ILE A 18 1.78 7.15 -7.53
C ILE A 18 2.45 7.87 -6.35
N THR A 19 1.83 7.84 -5.17
CA THR A 19 2.39 8.43 -3.94
C THR A 19 3.80 7.91 -3.64
N ALA A 20 4.06 6.64 -3.95
CA ALA A 20 5.37 6.03 -3.75
C ALA A 20 6.48 6.65 -4.61
N SER A 21 6.17 7.11 -5.84
CA SER A 21 7.14 7.78 -6.71
C SER A 21 7.39 9.24 -6.31
N ARG A 22 6.54 9.82 -5.45
CA ARG A 22 6.63 11.20 -4.94
C ARG A 22 6.99 11.29 -3.45
N LEU A 23 7.51 10.21 -2.88
CA LEU A 23 7.90 10.13 -1.49
C LEU A 23 9.11 11.04 -1.21
N THR A 24 8.83 12.23 -0.67
CA THR A 24 9.88 13.05 -0.07
C THR A 24 10.22 12.53 1.33
N PRO A 25 11.43 12.80 1.87
CA PRO A 25 11.77 12.38 3.23
C PRO A 25 10.77 12.86 4.29
N ALA A 26 10.19 14.05 4.13
CA ALA A 26 9.17 14.58 5.02
C ALA A 26 7.87 13.74 4.97
N ILE A 27 7.40 13.40 3.77
CA ILE A 27 6.19 12.58 3.59
C ILE A 27 6.43 11.15 4.10
N ALA A 28 7.62 10.59 3.86
CA ALA A 28 8.00 9.27 4.34
C ALA A 28 7.95 9.19 5.88
N ASN A 29 8.52 10.20 6.55
CA ASN A 29 8.49 10.29 8.01
C ASN A 29 7.07 10.43 8.54
N LYS A 30 6.22 11.22 7.89
CA LYS A 30 4.80 11.35 8.26
C LYS A 30 4.08 10.00 8.17
N ILE A 31 4.20 9.31 7.03
CA ILE A 31 3.60 7.98 6.81
C ILE A 31 4.10 6.97 7.86
N LYS A 32 5.40 7.00 8.18
CA LYS A 32 5.98 6.13 9.20
C LYS A 32 5.34 6.34 10.57
N LEU A 33 5.14 7.59 10.98
CA LEU A 33 4.52 7.92 12.27
C LEU A 33 3.06 7.45 12.31
N GLU A 34 2.29 7.74 11.26
CA GLU A 34 0.90 7.31 11.13
C GLU A 34 0.76 5.79 11.18
N LEU A 35 1.59 5.06 10.42
CA LEU A 35 1.56 3.59 10.42
C LEU A 35 1.96 2.99 11.76
N ASN A 36 2.94 3.58 12.45
CA ASN A 36 3.34 3.11 13.78
C ASN A 36 2.23 3.31 14.81
N GLN A 37 1.53 4.45 14.74
CA GLN A 37 0.37 4.71 15.58
C GLN A 37 -0.74 3.69 15.31
N PHE A 38 -1.09 3.49 14.04
CA PHE A 38 -2.11 2.52 13.64
C PHE A 38 -1.77 1.10 14.13
N LYS A 39 -0.54 0.65 13.88
CA LYS A 39 -0.09 -0.70 14.28
C LYS A 39 -0.11 -0.93 15.78
N SER A 40 0.11 0.11 16.58
CA SER A 40 0.17 -0.01 18.03
C SER A 40 -1.19 0.16 18.71
N GLN A 41 -2.07 1.00 18.18
CA GLN A 41 -3.31 1.39 18.83
C GLN A 41 -4.57 0.75 18.24
N GLU A 42 -4.58 0.50 16.93
CA GLU A 42 -5.81 0.14 16.21
C GLU A 42 -5.74 -1.27 15.59
N MET A 43 -4.55 -1.67 15.12
CA MET A 43 -4.38 -2.95 14.43
C MET A 43 -4.48 -4.12 15.42
N LEU A 44 -5.54 -4.92 15.26
CA LEU A 44 -5.66 -6.18 15.98
C LEU A 44 -4.61 -7.17 15.45
N VAL A 45 -3.77 -7.64 16.36
CA VAL A 45 -2.73 -8.64 16.10
C VAL A 45 -2.85 -9.69 17.18
N HIS A 46 -2.75 -10.97 16.80
CA HIS A 46 -2.68 -12.05 17.77
C HIS A 46 -1.47 -11.83 18.70
N GLU A 47 -1.61 -12.09 20.00
CA GLU A 47 -0.58 -11.75 20.99
C GLU A 47 0.78 -12.38 20.68
N GLU A 48 0.78 -13.64 20.24
CA GLU A 48 2.00 -14.37 19.86
C GLU A 48 2.66 -13.85 18.57
N SER A 49 1.96 -13.05 17.77
CA SER A 49 2.46 -12.46 16.52
C SER A 49 2.89 -10.99 16.69
N ARG A 50 2.91 -10.48 17.92
CA ARG A 50 3.20 -9.06 18.23
C ARG A 50 4.68 -8.77 18.52
N VAL A 51 5.51 -9.81 18.57
CA VAL A 51 6.95 -9.76 18.86
C VAL A 51 7.80 -9.60 17.61
#